data_AF-A0A9W3GAP8-F1
#
_entry.id   AF-A0A9W3GAP8-F1
#
_cell.length_a   1.000
_cell.length_b   1.000
_cell.length_c   1.000
_cell.angle_alpha   90.00
_cell.angle_beta   90.00
_cell.angle_gamma   90.00
#
_symmetry.space_group_name_H-M   'P 1'
#
loop_
_entity.id
_entity.type
_entity.pdbx_description
1 polymer ?
#
loop_
_entity_poly.entity_id
_entity_poly.type
_entity_poly.pdbx_seq_one_letter_code
_entity_poly.pdbx_strand_id
1 'polypeptide(L)'
;MIGPYKHWDCEMFAGTLRCLVKDQLPDPEMLGLPLATSSHKTFRIKRLLAKKQMQNHPIPQWIRVKIGNKIRYSSKRRRWRRTKLGL
;
A
#
# COMPACT_ATOMS: atom_id res chain seq x y z
N MET A 1 -26.87 9.76 17.71
CA MET A 1 -26.37 8.38 17.53
C MET A 1 -24.86 8.43 17.50
N ILE A 2 -24.24 8.15 18.64
CA ILE A 2 -22.79 8.18 18.86
C ILE A 2 -22.32 6.72 18.68
N GLY A 3 -21.35 6.48 17.80
CA GLY A 3 -20.86 5.12 17.49
C GLY A 3 -20.24 4.43 18.71
N PRO A 4 -20.23 3.08 18.78
CA PRO A 4 -20.02 2.33 20.02
C PRO A 4 -18.53 2.09 20.36
N TYR A 5 -17.64 3.03 20.03
CA TYR A 5 -16.21 2.85 20.31
C TYR A 5 -15.60 4.16 20.77
N LYS A 6 -15.56 4.37 22.10
CA LYS A 6 -14.40 4.77 22.93
C LYS A 6 -14.88 4.78 24.39
N HIS A 7 -14.80 3.63 25.06
CA HIS A 7 -14.88 3.58 26.52
C HIS A 7 -13.46 3.80 27.06
N TRP A 8 -13.28 4.74 27.98
CA TRP A 8 -12.00 5.04 28.61
C TRP A 8 -12.05 4.52 30.05
N ASP A 9 -11.48 3.34 30.29
CA ASP A 9 -11.32 2.83 31.65
C ASP A 9 -10.02 3.35 32.26
N CYS A 10 -10.15 4.17 33.30
CA CYS A 10 -9.04 4.62 34.13
C CYS A 10 -8.83 3.63 35.28
N GLU A 11 -8.02 2.59 35.08
CA GLU A 11 -7.61 1.71 36.19
C GLU A 11 -6.34 2.26 36.86
N MET A 12 -6.42 2.56 38.15
CA MET A 12 -5.24 2.88 38.97
C MET A 12 -4.51 1.59 39.34
N PHE A 13 -3.29 1.40 38.83
CA PHE A 13 -2.39 0.36 39.32
C PHE A 13 -1.12 0.99 39.90
N ALA A 14 -0.88 0.79 41.20
CA ALA A 14 0.32 1.23 41.93
C ALA A 14 0.71 2.71 41.74
N GLY A 15 -0.26 3.63 41.86
CA GLY A 15 0.01 5.07 42.04
C GLY A 15 0.62 5.82 40.84
N THR A 16 0.69 5.22 39.66
CA THR A 16 1.12 5.90 38.43
C THR A 16 0.01 5.86 37.39
N LEU A 17 -0.49 7.02 36.93
CA LEU A 17 -1.41 7.10 35.79
C LEU A 17 -0.67 6.68 34.53
N ARG A 18 -0.91 5.45 34.07
CA ARG A 18 -0.37 4.93 32.83
C ARG A 18 -1.51 4.91 31.80
N CYS A 19 -1.49 5.84 30.85
CA CYS A 19 -2.37 5.79 29.68
C CYS A 19 -1.92 4.63 28.77
N LEU A 20 -2.31 3.41 29.10
CA LEU A 20 -2.15 2.27 28.21
C LEU A 20 -3.29 2.34 27.19
N VAL A 21 -2.97 2.79 25.99
CA VAL A 21 -3.83 2.57 24.83
C VAL A 21 -3.91 1.05 24.63
N LYS A 22 -4.94 0.43 25.19
CA LYS A 22 -5.37 -0.89 24.72
C LYS A 22 -6.01 -0.64 23.35
N ASP A 23 -5.17 -0.56 22.33
CA ASP A 23 -5.63 -0.84 20.98
C ASP A 23 -5.99 -2.33 21.01
N GLN A 24 -7.23 -2.64 21.41
CA GLN A 24 -7.82 -3.92 21.11
C GLN A 24 -7.94 -3.94 19.58
N LEU A 25 -6.88 -4.38 18.91
CA LEU A 25 -7.02 -4.79 17.52
C LEU A 25 -8.12 -5.87 17.52
N PRO A 26 -9.23 -5.66 16.80
CA PRO A 26 -10.24 -6.69 16.71
C PRO A 26 -9.60 -7.96 16.14
N ASP A 27 -9.95 -9.10 16.72
CA ASP A 27 -9.43 -10.39 16.33
C ASP A 27 -9.58 -10.59 14.80
N PRO A 28 -8.54 -11.10 14.11
CA PRO A 28 -8.49 -11.19 12.65
C PRO A 28 -9.56 -12.11 12.04
N GLU A 29 -10.34 -12.82 12.86
CA GLU A 29 -11.37 -13.76 12.43
C GLU A 29 -12.64 -13.07 11.88
N MET A 30 -12.87 -11.79 12.18
CA MET A 30 -14.13 -11.12 11.84
C MET A 30 -14.17 -10.45 10.44
N LEU A 31 -13.09 -10.48 9.66
CA LEU A 31 -13.03 -9.78 8.37
C LEU A 31 -13.04 -10.66 7.12
N GLY A 32 -13.02 -12.00 7.23
CA GLY A 32 -13.09 -12.88 6.04
C GLY A 32 -12.06 -12.55 4.94
N LEU A 33 -10.98 -11.85 5.31
CA LEU A 33 -9.91 -11.49 4.41
C LEU A 33 -9.03 -12.73 4.33
N PRO A 34 -8.91 -13.39 3.16
CA PRO A 34 -7.89 -14.42 3.04
C PRO A 34 -6.59 -13.75 3.45
N LEU A 35 -5.84 -14.40 4.34
CA LEU A 35 -4.43 -14.10 4.58
C LEU A 35 -3.76 -14.13 3.20
N ALA A 36 -3.77 -12.99 2.52
CA ALA A 36 -3.20 -12.79 1.22
C ALA A 36 -1.71 -12.83 1.52
N THR A 37 -1.16 -14.03 1.54
CA THR A 37 0.26 -14.28 1.58
C THR A 37 0.81 -13.56 0.36
N SER A 38 1.25 -12.32 0.55
CA SER A 38 1.63 -11.43 -0.55
C SER A 38 2.72 -12.06 -1.41
N SER A 39 3.47 -13.01 -0.82
CA SER A 39 4.47 -13.88 -1.44
C SER A 39 3.88 -14.92 -2.42
N HIS A 40 2.79 -15.63 -2.07
CA HIS A 40 2.21 -16.68 -2.90
C HIS A 40 1.23 -16.10 -3.93
N LYS A 41 1.78 -15.71 -5.08
CA LYS A 41 1.03 -15.17 -6.22
C LYS A 41 0.85 -16.21 -7.32
N THR A 42 -0.28 -16.18 -8.02
CA THR A 42 -0.49 -16.98 -9.23
C THR A 42 0.45 -16.55 -10.35
N PHE A 43 0.74 -17.45 -11.30
CA PHE A 43 1.63 -17.17 -12.43
C PHE A 43 1.14 -15.99 -13.29
N ARG A 44 -0.17 -15.87 -13.50
CA ARG A 44 -0.79 -14.75 -14.22
C ARG A 44 -0.49 -13.41 -13.57
N ILE A 45 -0.65 -13.32 -12.24
CA ILE A 45 -0.36 -12.09 -11.48
C ILE A 45 1.14 -11.78 -11.53
N LYS A 46 2.01 -12.78 -11.37
CA LYS A 46 3.48 -12.60 -11.50
C LYS A 46 3.86 -12.00 -12.86
N ARG A 47 3.29 -12.52 -13.95
CA ARG A 47 3.53 -12.00 -15.31
C ARG A 47 3.06 -10.55 -15.47
N LEU A 48 1.90 -10.21 -14.92
CA LEU A 48 1.39 -8.83 -14.92
C LEU A 48 2.30 -7.89 -14.13
N LEU A 49 2.72 -8.29 -12.92
CA LEU A 49 3.63 -7.50 -12.10
C LEU A 49 4.97 -7.26 -12.79
N ALA A 50 5.56 -8.31 -13.38
CA ALA A 50 6.78 -8.19 -14.16
C ALA A 50 6.62 -7.21 -15.33
N LYS A 51 5.53 -7.30 -16.10
CA LYS A 51 5.24 -6.36 -17.19
C LYS A 51 5.08 -4.92 -16.68
N LYS A 52 4.41 -4.71 -15.56
CA LYS A 52 4.24 -3.38 -14.95
C LYS A 52 5.56 -2.82 -14.42
N GLN A 53 6.46 -3.67 -13.94
CA GLN A 53 7.81 -3.27 -13.55
C GLN A 53 8.64 -2.87 -14.78
N MET A 54 8.62 -3.69 -15.84
CA MET A 54 9.31 -3.38 -17.10
C MET A 54 8.80 -2.08 -17.73
N GLN A 55 7.50 -1.80 -17.69
CA GLN A 55 6.94 -0.54 -18.20
C GLN A 55 7.39 0.70 -17.41
N ASN A 56 7.85 0.53 -16.16
CA ASN A 56 8.21 1.63 -15.28
C ASN A 56 9.69 2.07 -15.43
N HIS A 57 10.17 2.21 -16.67
CA HIS A 57 11.53 2.66 -16.98
C HIS A 57 11.58 4.15 -17.39
N PRO A 58 12.71 4.85 -17.19
CA PRO A 58 12.90 6.21 -17.70
C PRO A 58 13.11 6.20 -19.21
N ILE A 59 12.85 7.33 -19.87
CA ILE A 59 13.03 7.44 -21.32
C ILE A 59 14.53 7.38 -21.67
N PRO A 60 14.93 6.52 -22.62
CA PRO A 60 16.30 6.47 -23.14
C PRO A 60 16.80 7.80 -23.71
N GLN A 61 18.07 8.11 -23.52
CA GLN A 61 18.67 9.38 -23.92
C GLN A 61 18.66 9.60 -25.44
N TRP A 62 18.90 8.56 -26.24
CA TRP A 62 18.86 8.67 -27.71
C TRP A 62 17.49 9.10 -28.26
N ILE A 63 16.38 8.79 -27.56
CA ILE A 63 15.04 9.25 -27.95
C ILE A 63 14.88 10.76 -27.74
N ARG A 64 15.51 11.30 -26.70
CA ARG A 64 15.46 12.74 -26.37
C ARG A 64 16.18 13.59 -27.40
N VAL A 65 17.25 13.06 -27.99
CA VAL A 65 18.06 13.77 -28.98
C VAL A 65 17.58 13.55 -30.42
N LYS A 66 16.55 12.72 -30.65
CA LYS A 66 15.93 12.61 -31.97
C LYS A 66 15.26 13.92 -32.36
N ILE A 67 15.54 14.39 -33.58
CA ILE A 67 14.95 15.61 -34.14
C ILE A 67 13.45 15.42 -34.33
N GLY A 68 12.65 16.46 -34.03
CA GLY A 68 11.19 16.43 -34.17
C GLY A 68 10.44 15.71 -33.03
N ASN A 69 11.15 15.21 -32.00
CA ASN A 69 10.52 14.52 -30.87
C ASN A 69 10.12 15.51 -29.76
N LYS A 70 8.84 15.50 -29.37
CA LYS A 70 8.31 16.37 -28.29
C LYS A 70 8.34 15.71 -26.90
N ILE A 71 8.66 14.41 -26.83
CA ILE A 71 8.55 13.62 -25.59
C ILE A 71 9.76 13.88 -24.68
N ARG A 72 9.55 14.46 -23.50
CA ARG A 72 10.62 14.74 -22.51
C ARG A 72 10.64 13.78 -21.31
N TYR A 73 9.47 13.35 -20.88
CA TYR A 73 9.28 12.44 -19.74
C TYR A 73 8.18 11.42 -20.05
N SER A 74 8.18 10.30 -19.33
CA SER A 74 7.15 9.27 -19.47
C SER A 74 5.93 9.63 -18.61
N SER A 75 4.84 10.03 -19.27
CA SER A 75 3.58 10.39 -18.60
C SER A 75 2.93 9.20 -17.86
N LYS A 76 3.21 7.97 -18.32
CA LYS A 76 2.66 6.73 -17.74
C LYS A 76 3.55 6.14 -16.63
N ARG A 77 4.65 6.81 -16.25
CA ARG A 77 5.55 6.35 -15.18
C ARG A 77 4.80 6.36 -13.84
N ARG A 78 5.01 5.32 -13.02
CA ARG A 78 4.23 5.12 -11.80
C ARG A 78 5.14 5.04 -10.57
N ARG A 79 4.77 5.69 -9.46
CA ARG A 79 5.43 5.51 -8.16
C ARG A 79 4.55 4.70 -7.23
N TRP A 80 5.08 3.62 -6.66
CA TRP A 80 4.32 2.66 -5.85
C TRP A 80 3.68 3.24 -4.58
N ARG A 81 4.27 4.31 -4.03
CA ARG A 81 3.70 5.05 -2.89
C ARG A 81 2.50 5.90 -3.27
N ARG A 82 2.46 6.45 -4.49
CA ARG A 82 1.42 7.40 -4.91
C ARG A 82 0.24 6.71 -5.60
N THR A 83 0.51 5.76 -6.50
CA THR A 83 -0.53 5.13 -7.33
C THR A 83 -0.43 3.60 -7.29
N LYS A 84 -1.53 2.95 -6.90
CA LYS A 84 -1.65 1.49 -6.76
C LYS A 84 -2.05 0.84 -8.09
N LEU A 85 -1.80 -0.47 -8.22
CA LEU A 85 -2.01 -1.22 -9.46
C LEU A 85 -3.44 -1.76 -9.63
N GLY A 86 -4.25 -1.82 -8.56
CA GLY A 86 -5.62 -2.34 -8.60
C GLY A 86 -5.68 -3.78 -9.13
N LEU A 87 -4.82 -4.65 -8.60
CA LEU A 87 -4.72 -6.08 -8.97
C LEU A 87 -5.19 -6.94 -7.80
#